data_AF-A0A8R7TPN3-F1
#
_entry.id   AF-A0A8R7TPN3-F1
#
_cell.length_a   1.000
_cell.length_b   1.000
_cell.length_c   1.000
_cell.angle_alpha   90.00
_cell.angle_beta   90.00
_cell.angle_gamma   90.00
#
_symmetry.space_group_name_H-M   'P 1'
#
loop_
_entity.id
_entity.type
_entity.pdbx_description
1 polymer ?
#
loop_
_entity_poly.entity_id
_entity_poly.type
_entity_poly.pdbx_seq_one_letter_code
_entity_poly.pdbx_strand_id
1 'polypeptide(L)'
;MEFNDVRGQWTLEHRGCHKKLGWSLERPLDESVVLWHLATDFCFYYTRTSSEHAERTNRCRQISNYMVHLLSESPEMLFPGSRKNLCRVAYAQLYDILKGHVMENELAQKVVDIVESPQVSQGCFVRDARLIAKRLIRLGDDNKMWEVIQGVWIEMLCFSAGRCRGYLHAKSIGTGGEYLSNIWLLLHCTGMETLQHKLQRTQKLRLSN
;
A
#
# COMPACT_ATOMS: atom_id res chain seq x y z
N MET A 1 12.34 -9.51 -14.87
CA MET A 1 11.71 -8.66 -13.84
C MET A 1 11.36 -9.59 -12.70
N GLU A 2 11.95 -9.42 -11.52
CA GLU A 2 11.67 -10.28 -10.37
C GLU A 2 10.41 -9.80 -9.64
N PHE A 3 9.73 -10.70 -8.92
CA PHE A 3 8.49 -10.38 -8.19
C PHE A 3 8.63 -9.17 -7.25
N ASN A 4 9.79 -9.02 -6.62
CA ASN A 4 10.07 -7.91 -5.70
C ASN A 4 10.42 -6.59 -6.41
N ASP A 5 10.47 -6.54 -7.74
CA ASP A 5 10.71 -5.30 -8.51
C ASP A 5 9.42 -4.57 -8.89
N VAL A 6 8.28 -5.20 -8.68
CA VAL A 6 6.94 -4.62 -8.88
C VAL A 6 6.28 -4.33 -7.53
N ARG A 7 5.36 -3.37 -7.52
CA ARG A 7 4.66 -2.86 -6.33
C ARG A 7 3.14 -2.83 -6.52
N GLY A 8 2.63 -3.75 -7.32
CA GLY A 8 1.23 -3.92 -7.68
C GLY A 8 1.01 -4.06 -9.19
N GLN A 9 2.02 -3.80 -10.02
CA GLN A 9 1.89 -3.85 -11.48
C GLN A 9 1.46 -5.24 -11.95
N TRP A 10 2.05 -6.30 -11.39
CA TRP A 10 1.74 -7.66 -11.82
C TRP A 10 0.29 -8.03 -11.46
N THR A 11 -0.15 -7.71 -10.24
CA THR A 11 -1.55 -7.91 -9.83
C THR A 11 -2.50 -7.16 -10.77
N LEU A 12 -2.21 -5.89 -11.07
CA LEU A 12 -3.06 -5.10 -11.95
C LEU A 12 -3.09 -5.64 -13.38
N GLU A 13 -1.98 -6.13 -13.91
CA GLU A 13 -1.90 -6.75 -15.23
C GLU A 13 -2.70 -8.04 -15.28
N HIS A 14 -2.44 -8.95 -14.34
CA HIS A 14 -3.07 -10.27 -14.28
C HIS A 14 -4.59 -10.19 -14.07
N ARG A 15 -5.06 -9.18 -13.32
CA ARG A 15 -6.48 -8.94 -13.06
C ARG A 15 -7.16 -8.04 -14.09
N GLY A 16 -6.46 -7.64 -15.15
CA GLY A 16 -6.99 -6.77 -16.21
C GLY A 16 -7.34 -5.35 -15.74
N CYS A 17 -6.76 -4.92 -14.62
CA CYS A 17 -7.02 -3.64 -13.98
C CYS A 17 -5.98 -2.56 -14.32
N HIS A 18 -4.86 -2.92 -14.96
CA HIS A 18 -3.75 -2.02 -15.27
C HIS A 18 -4.19 -0.74 -16.02
N LYS A 19 -4.98 -0.85 -17.08
CA LYS A 19 -5.48 0.33 -17.83
C LYS A 19 -6.27 1.32 -16.96
N LYS A 20 -6.91 0.81 -15.90
CA LYS A 20 -7.74 1.61 -15.00
C LYS A 20 -6.98 2.06 -13.75
N LEU A 21 -5.98 1.34 -13.28
CA LEU A 21 -5.34 1.59 -11.99
C LEU A 21 -3.83 1.83 -12.07
N GLY A 22 -3.16 1.62 -13.21
CA GLY A 22 -1.70 1.72 -13.32
C GLY A 22 -1.11 3.07 -12.86
N TRP A 23 -1.78 4.17 -13.22
CA TRP A 23 -1.42 5.53 -12.79
C TRP A 23 -1.31 5.72 -11.27
N SER A 24 -1.97 4.88 -10.45
CA SER A 24 -1.86 4.97 -8.98
C SER A 24 -0.55 4.39 -8.44
N LEU A 25 0.13 3.56 -9.24
CA LEU A 25 1.41 2.95 -8.93
C LEU A 25 2.60 3.71 -9.55
N GLU A 26 2.36 4.66 -10.45
CA GLU A 26 3.40 5.47 -11.13
C GLU A 26 3.95 6.62 -10.27
N ARG A 27 3.49 6.74 -9.03
CA ARG A 27 3.93 7.75 -8.06
C ARG A 27 5.08 7.25 -7.18
N PRO A 28 5.75 8.14 -6.43
CA PRO A 28 6.63 7.71 -5.34
C PRO A 28 5.94 6.71 -4.41
N LEU A 29 6.68 5.73 -3.89
CA LEU A 29 6.08 4.63 -3.12
C LEU A 29 5.30 5.13 -1.90
N ASP A 30 5.83 6.12 -1.19
CA ASP A 30 5.19 6.74 -0.04
C ASP A 30 3.82 7.36 -0.39
N GLU A 31 3.67 7.97 -1.56
CA GLU A 31 2.38 8.46 -2.06
C GLU A 31 1.44 7.32 -2.44
N SER A 32 1.95 6.30 -3.15
CA SER A 32 1.15 5.13 -3.51
C SER A 32 0.62 4.40 -2.27
N VAL A 33 1.42 4.27 -1.20
CA VAL A 33 0.98 3.68 0.08
C VAL A 33 -0.19 4.47 0.67
N VAL A 34 -0.08 5.80 0.74
CA VAL A 34 -1.17 6.66 1.27
C VAL A 34 -2.43 6.55 0.41
N LEU A 35 -2.30 6.58 -0.92
CA LEU A 35 -3.43 6.46 -1.85
C LEU A 35 -4.15 5.12 -1.72
N TRP A 36 -3.40 4.02 -1.72
CA TRP A 36 -3.96 2.68 -1.62
C TRP A 36 -4.52 2.40 -0.22
N HIS A 37 -3.96 2.99 0.83
CA HIS A 37 -4.51 2.89 2.18
C HIS A 37 -5.89 3.54 2.27
N LEU A 38 -6.03 4.78 1.83
CA LEU A 38 -7.32 5.47 1.77
C LEU A 38 -8.33 4.72 0.88
N ALA A 39 -7.90 4.22 -0.28
CA ALA A 39 -8.77 3.45 -1.17
C ALA A 39 -9.24 2.14 -0.53
N THR A 40 -8.37 1.46 0.23
CA THR A 40 -8.69 0.23 0.97
C THR A 40 -9.75 0.49 2.02
N ASP A 41 -9.62 1.58 2.80
CA ASP A 41 -10.63 1.95 3.79
C ASP A 41 -11.94 2.37 3.12
N PHE A 42 -11.90 3.10 2.00
CA PHE A 42 -13.10 3.43 1.24
C PHE A 42 -13.85 2.18 0.77
N CYS A 43 -13.14 1.20 0.21
CA CYS A 43 -13.73 -0.09 -0.16
C CYS A 43 -14.31 -0.83 1.05
N PHE A 44 -13.60 -0.85 2.18
CA PHE A 44 -14.06 -1.51 3.42
C PHE A 44 -15.40 -0.95 3.92
N TYR A 45 -15.47 0.38 4.07
CA TYR A 45 -16.66 1.04 4.59
C TYR A 45 -17.81 1.05 3.59
N TYR A 46 -17.53 1.00 2.29
CA TYR A 46 -18.53 0.94 1.23
C TYR A 46 -19.24 -0.42 1.18
N THR A 47 -18.50 -1.54 1.28
CA THR A 47 -19.09 -2.88 1.10
C THR A 47 -19.73 -3.47 2.36
N ARG A 48 -19.63 -2.81 3.54
CA ARG A 48 -20.22 -3.21 4.84
C ARG A 48 -20.20 -4.74 5.07
N THR A 49 -19.03 -5.33 4.84
CA THR A 49 -18.70 -6.76 4.74
C THR A 49 -19.81 -7.76 5.10
N SER A 50 -20.30 -8.49 4.08
CA SER A 50 -20.79 -9.86 4.22
C SER A 50 -19.70 -10.74 4.88
N SER A 51 -20.09 -11.70 5.73
CA SER A 51 -19.14 -12.53 6.49
C SER A 51 -18.24 -13.42 5.61
N GLU A 52 -18.61 -13.64 4.35
CA GLU A 52 -17.92 -14.56 3.43
C GLU A 52 -16.48 -14.16 3.08
N HIS A 53 -16.10 -12.88 3.25
CA HIS A 53 -14.78 -12.37 2.89
C HIS A 53 -14.05 -11.64 4.03
N ALA A 54 -14.49 -11.86 5.27
CA ALA A 54 -13.98 -11.15 6.44
C ALA A 54 -12.46 -11.34 6.63
N GLU A 55 -11.94 -12.56 6.45
CA GLU A 55 -10.51 -12.84 6.67
C GLU A 55 -9.61 -12.07 5.69
N ARG A 56 -9.90 -12.16 4.38
CA ARG A 56 -9.11 -11.47 3.35
C ARG A 56 -9.17 -9.96 3.54
N THR A 57 -10.36 -9.44 3.83
CA THR A 57 -10.59 -8.02 4.09
C THR A 57 -9.78 -7.54 5.29
N ASN A 58 -9.82 -8.28 6.40
CA ASN A 58 -9.06 -7.97 7.61
C ASN A 58 -7.55 -8.00 7.34
N ARG A 59 -7.06 -9.01 6.61
CA ARG A 59 -5.65 -9.09 6.21
C ARG A 59 -5.23 -7.89 5.35
N CYS A 60 -6.05 -7.45 4.40
CA CYS A 60 -5.75 -6.26 3.58
C CYS A 60 -5.63 -5.00 4.45
N ARG A 61 -6.53 -4.81 5.41
CA ARG A 61 -6.48 -3.68 6.35
C ARG A 61 -5.30 -3.75 7.29
N GLN A 62 -4.95 -4.94 7.79
CA GLN A 62 -3.77 -5.12 8.62
C GLN A 62 -2.49 -4.75 7.86
N ILE A 63 -2.35 -5.19 6.61
CA ILE A 63 -1.21 -4.83 5.78
C ILE A 63 -1.20 -3.32 5.48
N SER A 64 -2.33 -2.72 5.12
CA SER A 64 -2.39 -1.29 4.81
C SER A 64 -2.03 -0.44 6.05
N ASN A 65 -2.57 -0.79 7.22
CA ASN A 65 -2.25 -0.15 8.49
C ASN A 65 -0.78 -0.27 8.83
N TYR A 66 -0.21 -1.47 8.65
CA TYR A 66 1.22 -1.69 8.86
C TYR A 66 2.09 -0.81 7.95
N MET A 67 1.75 -0.70 6.66
CA MET A 67 2.51 0.11 5.71
C MET A 67 2.45 1.62 6.04
N VAL A 68 1.30 2.12 6.50
CA VAL A 68 1.15 3.51 6.97
C VAL A 68 1.86 3.76 8.30
N HIS A 69 1.82 2.78 9.21
CA HIS A 69 2.60 2.80 10.44
C HIS A 69 4.10 2.89 10.12
N LEU A 70 4.58 2.05 9.20
CA LEU A 70 5.96 2.07 8.73
C LEU A 70 6.33 3.43 8.13
N LEU A 71 5.46 4.04 7.32
CA LEU A 71 5.67 5.39 6.77
C LEU A 71 5.74 6.48 7.85
N SER A 72 5.02 6.30 8.96
CA SER A 72 4.95 7.29 10.05
C SER A 72 6.13 7.17 11.02
N GLU A 73 6.42 5.95 11.47
CA GLU A 73 7.37 5.67 12.54
C GLU A 73 8.77 5.29 12.03
N SER A 74 8.86 4.66 10.86
CA SER A 74 10.12 4.16 10.30
C SER A 74 10.19 4.30 8.77
N PRO A 75 10.03 5.52 8.20
CA PRO A 75 9.93 5.75 6.76
C PRO A 75 11.16 5.24 5.97
N GLU A 76 12.34 5.22 6.59
CA GLU A 76 13.58 4.70 5.98
C GLU A 76 13.52 3.19 5.70
N MET A 77 12.68 2.45 6.42
CA MET A 77 12.45 1.03 6.18
C MET A 77 11.42 0.78 5.09
N LEU A 78 10.52 1.73 4.83
CA LEU A 78 9.58 1.65 3.71
C LEU A 78 10.33 1.81 2.38
N PHE A 79 11.01 2.94 2.22
CA PHE A 79 11.85 3.25 1.08
C PHE A 79 12.76 4.45 1.41
N PRO A 80 14.03 4.44 1.01
CA PRO A 80 14.92 5.58 1.28
C PRO A 80 14.35 6.91 0.76
N GLY A 81 14.28 7.92 1.63
CA GLY A 81 13.73 9.23 1.29
C GLY A 81 12.20 9.33 1.37
N SER A 82 11.51 8.36 1.96
CA SER A 82 10.06 8.43 2.19
C SER A 82 9.67 9.61 3.09
N ARG A 83 8.59 10.31 2.72
CA ARG A 83 8.13 11.54 3.37
C ARG A 83 7.08 11.26 4.44
N LYS A 84 7.49 11.27 5.71
CA LYS A 84 6.60 11.02 6.87
C LYS A 84 5.38 11.95 6.97
N ASN A 85 5.49 13.18 6.46
CA ASN A 85 4.40 14.16 6.56
C ASN A 85 3.23 13.87 5.59
N LEU A 86 3.39 12.96 4.62
CA LEU A 86 2.33 12.62 3.67
C LEU A 86 1.10 12.03 4.34
N CYS A 87 1.28 11.11 5.31
CA CYS A 87 0.18 10.57 6.11
C CYS A 87 -0.62 11.71 6.76
N ARG A 88 0.07 12.59 7.47
CA ARG A 88 -0.55 13.73 8.15
C ARG A 88 -1.32 14.63 7.19
N VAL A 89 -0.75 14.94 6.02
CA VAL A 89 -1.41 15.77 4.99
C VAL A 89 -2.68 15.09 4.46
N ALA A 90 -2.61 13.81 4.15
CA ALA A 90 -3.75 13.06 3.62
C ALA A 90 -4.89 12.90 4.65
N TYR A 91 -4.56 12.58 5.90
CA TYR A 91 -5.57 12.50 6.97
C TYR A 91 -6.15 13.87 7.33
N ALA A 92 -5.36 14.95 7.29
CA ALA A 92 -5.89 16.31 7.48
C ALA A 92 -6.90 16.65 6.38
N GLN A 93 -6.59 16.37 5.12
CA GLN A 93 -7.54 16.54 4.00
C GLN A 93 -8.83 15.74 4.20
N LEU A 94 -8.69 14.48 4.65
CA LEU A 94 -9.85 13.63 4.92
C LEU A 94 -10.69 14.18 6.09
N TYR A 95 -10.04 14.63 7.16
CA TYR A 95 -10.70 15.18 8.35
C TYR A 95 -11.46 16.47 8.03
N ASP A 96 -10.88 17.35 7.20
CA ASP A 96 -11.52 18.57 6.70
C ASP A 96 -12.79 18.25 5.89
N ILE A 97 -12.73 17.24 5.01
CA ILE A 97 -13.89 16.77 4.23
C ILE A 97 -14.98 16.20 5.15
N LEU A 98 -14.59 15.46 6.19
CA LEU A 98 -15.50 14.82 7.13
C LEU A 98 -16.12 15.78 8.17
N LYS A 99 -15.73 17.07 8.14
CA LYS A 99 -16.20 18.13 9.06
C LYS A 99 -16.00 17.78 10.54
N GLY A 100 -14.86 17.19 10.88
CA GLY A 100 -14.31 17.25 12.24
C GLY A 100 -14.91 16.36 13.35
N HIS A 101 -16.07 15.72 13.19
CA HIS A 101 -16.53 14.68 14.13
C HIS A 101 -17.29 13.61 13.36
N VAL A 102 -16.83 12.36 13.46
CA VAL A 102 -17.51 11.20 12.89
C VAL A 102 -17.73 10.22 14.01
N MET A 103 -18.98 10.03 14.41
CA MET A 103 -19.34 8.86 15.20
C MET A 103 -19.14 7.62 14.32
N GLU A 104 -18.59 6.53 14.84
CA GLU A 104 -18.27 5.32 14.05
C GLU A 104 -19.46 4.80 13.23
N ASN A 105 -20.68 4.95 13.76
CA ASN A 105 -21.92 4.57 13.10
C ASN A 105 -22.25 5.39 11.84
N GLU A 106 -21.75 6.63 11.73
CA GLU A 106 -21.91 7.50 10.56
C GLU A 106 -20.78 7.38 9.54
N LEU A 107 -19.64 6.81 9.93
CA LEU A 107 -18.44 6.78 9.10
C LEU A 107 -18.69 6.05 7.77
N ALA A 108 -19.38 4.92 7.81
CA ALA A 108 -19.74 4.18 6.61
C ALA A 108 -20.61 5.00 5.66
N GLN A 109 -21.59 5.74 6.18
CA GLN A 109 -22.46 6.58 5.35
C GLN A 109 -21.67 7.73 4.73
N LYS A 110 -20.83 8.42 5.52
CA LYS A 110 -19.97 9.50 5.02
C LYS A 110 -18.99 9.00 3.95
N VAL A 111 -18.45 7.79 4.08
CA VAL A 111 -17.60 7.19 3.05
C VAL A 111 -18.39 6.91 1.77
N VAL A 112 -19.60 6.37 1.87
CA VAL A 112 -20.49 6.18 0.70
C VAL A 112 -20.73 7.53 0.02
N ASP A 113 -21.02 8.58 0.79
CA ASP A 113 -21.23 9.93 0.27
C ASP A 113 -19.96 10.48 -0.42
N ILE A 114 -18.78 10.28 0.18
CA ILE A 114 -17.49 10.66 -0.42
C ILE A 114 -17.29 9.92 -1.74
N VAL A 115 -17.47 8.60 -1.75
CA VAL A 115 -17.28 7.76 -2.92
C VAL A 115 -18.22 8.20 -4.03
N GLU A 116 -19.51 8.33 -3.74
CA GLU A 116 -20.54 8.65 -4.74
C GLU A 116 -20.57 10.12 -5.17
N SER A 117 -20.05 11.05 -4.35
CA SER A 117 -20.13 12.49 -4.62
C SER A 117 -19.65 12.87 -6.04
N PRO A 118 -20.45 13.66 -6.78
CA PRO A 118 -20.06 14.23 -8.07
C PRO A 118 -19.05 15.36 -7.91
N GLN A 119 -18.93 15.95 -6.72
CA GLN A 119 -17.98 17.03 -6.45
C GLN A 119 -16.57 16.49 -6.27
N VAL A 120 -15.58 17.27 -6.74
CA VAL A 120 -14.16 16.97 -6.53
C VAL A 120 -13.85 17.23 -5.07
N SER A 121 -13.69 16.16 -4.28
CA SER A 121 -13.13 16.22 -2.93
C SER A 121 -11.89 17.13 -2.94
N GLN A 122 -11.83 18.13 -2.06
CA GLN A 122 -10.68 19.03 -1.98
C GLN A 122 -9.45 18.24 -1.49
N GLY A 123 -8.36 18.26 -2.27
CA GLY A 123 -7.13 17.53 -1.99
C GLY A 123 -6.85 16.38 -2.96
N CYS A 124 -5.60 16.30 -3.45
CA CYS A 124 -5.23 15.31 -4.46
C CYS A 124 -5.31 13.88 -3.93
N PHE A 125 -4.94 13.61 -2.67
CA PHE A 125 -4.92 12.25 -2.13
C PHE A 125 -6.32 11.65 -1.96
N VAL A 126 -7.24 12.38 -1.32
CA VAL A 126 -8.61 11.88 -1.12
C VAL A 126 -9.33 11.71 -2.45
N ARG A 127 -9.18 12.67 -3.38
CA ARG A 127 -9.74 12.57 -4.73
C ARG A 127 -9.21 11.35 -5.49
N ASP A 128 -7.90 11.15 -5.49
CA ASP A 128 -7.25 10.09 -6.26
C ASP A 128 -7.54 8.71 -5.62
N ALA A 129 -7.51 8.59 -4.29
CA ALA A 129 -7.92 7.38 -3.57
C ALA A 129 -9.39 7.02 -3.83
N ARG A 130 -10.28 8.02 -3.88
CA ARG A 130 -11.68 7.82 -4.26
C ARG A 130 -11.82 7.28 -5.68
N LEU A 131 -11.02 7.75 -6.64
CA LEU A 131 -11.04 7.22 -8.01
C LEU A 131 -10.59 5.75 -8.06
N ILE A 132 -9.60 5.37 -7.26
CA ILE A 132 -9.16 3.98 -7.11
C ILE A 132 -10.30 3.15 -6.54
N ALA A 133 -10.90 3.58 -5.42
CA ALA A 133 -12.02 2.89 -4.78
C ALA A 133 -13.22 2.71 -5.73
N LYS A 134 -13.65 3.76 -6.44
CA LYS A 134 -14.74 3.65 -7.45
C LYS A 134 -14.42 2.63 -8.54
N ARG A 135 -13.17 2.58 -9.00
CA ARG A 135 -12.75 1.62 -10.05
C ARG A 135 -12.72 0.18 -9.53
N LEU A 136 -12.34 -0.01 -8.26
CA LEU A 136 -12.34 -1.29 -7.57
C LEU A 136 -13.77 -1.79 -7.27
N ILE A 137 -14.63 -0.94 -6.74
CA ILE A 137 -16.05 -1.25 -6.46
C ILE A 137 -16.80 -1.61 -7.75
N ARG A 138 -16.52 -0.91 -8.86
CA ARG A 138 -17.10 -1.19 -10.19
C ARG A 138 -16.64 -2.51 -10.81
N LEU A 139 -15.78 -3.29 -10.15
CA LEU A 139 -15.53 -4.67 -10.55
C LEU A 139 -16.77 -5.54 -10.33
N GLY A 140 -17.70 -5.13 -9.45
CA GLY A 140 -18.99 -5.80 -9.23
C GLY A 140 -18.91 -7.14 -8.50
N ASP A 141 -17.73 -7.47 -7.97
CA ASP A 141 -17.42 -8.71 -7.25
C ASP A 141 -16.48 -8.36 -6.10
N ASP A 142 -16.98 -8.48 -4.86
CA ASP A 142 -16.25 -8.17 -3.64
C ASP A 142 -15.02 -9.06 -3.48
N ASN A 143 -15.12 -10.35 -3.81
CA ASN A 143 -13.98 -11.25 -3.75
C ASN A 143 -12.89 -10.74 -4.71
N LYS A 144 -13.24 -10.51 -5.98
CA LYS A 144 -12.30 -9.99 -6.99
C LYS A 144 -11.67 -8.66 -6.58
N MET A 145 -12.47 -7.75 -6.02
CA MET A 145 -11.99 -6.47 -5.49
C MET A 145 -10.93 -6.68 -4.41
N TRP A 146 -11.22 -7.49 -3.41
CA TRP A 146 -10.28 -7.77 -2.32
C TRP A 146 -9.07 -8.59 -2.78
N GLU A 147 -9.18 -9.43 -3.82
CA GLU A 147 -8.00 -10.09 -4.41
C GLU A 147 -7.03 -9.10 -5.04
N VAL A 148 -7.56 -8.08 -5.74
CA VAL A 148 -6.74 -7.01 -6.34
C VAL A 148 -6.06 -6.19 -5.25
N ILE A 149 -6.82 -5.74 -4.24
CA ILE A 149 -6.28 -4.97 -3.11
C ILE A 149 -5.18 -5.77 -2.40
N GLN A 150 -5.44 -7.05 -2.12
CA GLN A 150 -4.48 -7.91 -1.46
C GLN A 150 -3.19 -8.07 -2.28
N GLY A 151 -3.29 -8.37 -3.57
CA GLY A 151 -2.13 -8.59 -4.42
C GLY A 151 -1.23 -7.35 -4.49
N VAL A 152 -1.82 -6.16 -4.61
CA VAL A 152 -1.08 -4.91 -4.60
C VAL A 152 -0.36 -4.69 -3.27
N TRP A 153 -1.02 -4.95 -2.14
CA TRP A 153 -0.40 -4.82 -0.83
C TRP A 153 0.75 -5.80 -0.60
N ILE A 154 0.61 -7.05 -1.06
CA ILE A 154 1.70 -8.05 -0.99
C ILE A 154 2.89 -7.59 -1.84
N GLU A 155 2.66 -7.13 -3.06
CA GLU A 155 3.74 -6.61 -3.91
C GLU A 155 4.43 -5.40 -3.27
N MET A 156 3.68 -4.43 -2.72
CA MET A 156 4.27 -3.27 -2.03
C MET A 156 5.11 -3.67 -0.80
N LEU A 157 4.65 -4.66 -0.02
CA LEU A 157 5.42 -5.21 1.10
C LEU A 157 6.73 -5.83 0.62
N CYS A 158 6.68 -6.71 -0.38
CA CYS A 158 7.86 -7.38 -0.93
C CYS A 158 8.82 -6.37 -1.58
N PHE A 159 8.29 -5.37 -2.28
CA PHE A 159 9.04 -4.28 -2.88
C PHE A 159 9.82 -3.49 -1.82
N SER A 160 9.16 -3.15 -0.71
CA SER A 160 9.75 -2.41 0.41
C SER A 160 10.81 -3.24 1.13
N ALA A 161 10.51 -4.50 1.46
CA ALA A 161 11.46 -5.41 2.07
C ALA A 161 12.70 -5.63 1.20
N GLY A 162 12.55 -5.75 -0.11
CA GLY A 162 13.68 -5.90 -1.04
C GLY A 162 14.56 -4.66 -1.18
N ARG A 163 14.06 -3.47 -0.83
CA ARG A 163 14.72 -2.16 -1.03
C ARG A 163 15.18 -1.50 0.26
N CYS A 164 14.64 -1.93 1.39
CA CYS A 164 15.13 -1.54 2.70
C CYS A 164 16.60 -1.95 2.85
N ARG A 165 17.38 -1.11 3.54
CA ARG A 165 18.80 -1.37 3.75
C ARG A 165 18.96 -2.51 4.75
N GLY A 166 19.75 -3.53 4.42
CA GLY A 166 20.00 -4.69 5.27
C GLY A 166 20.48 -4.37 6.68
N TYR A 167 21.23 -3.27 6.88
CA TYR A 167 21.55 -2.79 8.22
C TYR A 167 20.31 -2.39 9.03
N LEU A 168 19.29 -1.77 8.41
CA LEU A 168 18.05 -1.44 9.10
C LEU A 168 17.29 -2.70 9.49
N HIS A 169 17.27 -3.73 8.62
CA HIS A 169 16.74 -5.04 8.99
C HIS A 169 17.49 -5.67 10.17
N ALA A 170 18.83 -5.68 10.12
CA ALA A 170 19.66 -6.22 11.19
C ALA A 170 19.51 -5.45 12.52
N LYS A 171 19.43 -4.11 12.46
CA LYS A 171 19.20 -3.24 13.62
C LYS A 171 17.86 -3.57 14.26
N SER A 172 16.82 -3.72 13.46
CA SER A 172 15.47 -3.99 13.96
C SER A 172 15.33 -5.37 14.61
N ILE A 173 16.06 -6.37 14.09
CA ILE A 173 16.14 -7.72 14.67
C ILE A 173 16.78 -7.68 16.06
N GLY A 174 17.80 -6.83 16.27
CA GLY A 174 18.45 -6.65 17.58
C GLY A 174 17.61 -5.96 18.65
N THR A 175 16.48 -5.34 18.28
CA THR A 175 15.64 -4.52 19.20
C THR A 175 14.20 -5.03 19.36
N GLY A 176 13.90 -6.24 18.90
CA GLY A 176 12.55 -6.85 19.05
C GLY A 176 11.95 -7.42 17.77
N GLY A 177 12.61 -7.28 16.61
CA GLY A 177 12.17 -7.80 15.32
C GLY A 177 11.10 -6.95 14.65
N GLU A 178 11.31 -6.59 13.37
CA GLU A 178 10.28 -5.92 12.56
C GLU A 178 9.61 -6.91 11.61
N TYR A 179 8.31 -6.78 11.40
CA TYR A 179 7.57 -7.65 10.46
C TYR A 179 8.18 -7.60 9.04
N LEU A 180 8.57 -6.42 8.56
CA LEU A 180 9.25 -6.28 7.26
C LEU A 180 10.58 -7.05 7.19
N SER A 181 11.29 -7.19 8.31
CA SER A 181 12.54 -7.97 8.36
C SER A 181 12.27 -9.46 8.24
N ASN A 182 11.13 -9.96 8.74
CA ASN A 182 10.71 -11.34 8.48
C ASN A 182 10.37 -11.56 7.01
N ILE A 183 9.67 -10.62 6.36
CA ILE A 183 9.39 -10.69 4.92
C ILE A 183 10.70 -10.67 4.13
N TRP A 184 11.65 -9.81 4.51
CA TRP A 184 12.98 -9.77 3.89
C TRP A 184 13.73 -11.11 3.99
N LEU A 185 13.71 -11.76 5.16
CA LEU A 185 14.28 -13.10 5.34
C LEU A 185 13.59 -14.15 4.48
N LEU A 186 12.25 -14.13 4.40
CA LEU A 186 11.48 -15.04 3.54
C LEU A 186 11.82 -14.85 2.05
N LEU A 187 11.96 -13.60 1.59
CA LEU A 187 12.40 -13.30 0.24
C LEU A 187 13.80 -13.90 -0.03
N HIS A 188 14.72 -13.74 0.93
CA HIS A 188 16.06 -14.29 0.81
C HIS A 188 16.07 -15.83 0.77
N CYS A 189 15.34 -16.49 1.68
CA CYS A 189 15.25 -17.96 1.75
C CYS A 189 14.59 -18.60 0.52
N THR A 190 13.72 -17.85 -0.18
CA THR A 190 13.05 -18.31 -1.40
C THR A 190 13.84 -18.00 -2.67
N GLY A 191 15.08 -17.48 -2.54
CA GLY A 191 15.97 -17.21 -3.66
C GLY A 191 15.72 -15.89 -4.39
N MET A 192 14.92 -14.98 -3.83
CA MET A 192 14.69 -13.65 -4.42
C MET A 192 15.83 -12.69 -4.03
N GLU A 193 16.52 -12.13 -5.03
CA GLU A 193 17.63 -11.19 -4.82
C GLU A 193 17.13 -9.83 -4.31
N THR A 194 17.71 -9.32 -3.23
CA THR A 194 17.40 -7.97 -2.72
C THR A 194 18.16 -6.91 -3.54
N LEU A 195 17.71 -5.65 -3.49
CA LEU A 195 18.38 -4.55 -4.20
C LEU A 195 19.86 -4.42 -3.79
N GLN A 196 20.19 -4.69 -2.53
CA GLN A 196 21.57 -4.64 -2.04
C GLN A 196 22.45 -5.73 -2.68
N HIS A 197 21.94 -6.96 -2.84
CA HIS A 197 22.66 -8.01 -3.53
C HIS A 197 22.93 -7.65 -5.01
N LYS A 198 21.92 -7.06 -5.69
CA LYS A 198 22.06 -6.58 -7.08
C LYS A 198 23.14 -5.49 -7.21
N LEU A 199 23.18 -4.53 -6.28
CA LEU A 199 24.18 -3.46 -6.26
C LEU A 199 25.59 -4.01 -6.00
N GLN A 200 25.76 -4.93 -5.04
CA GLN A 200 27.06 -5.55 -4.73
C GLN A 200 27.61 -6.36 -5.91
N ARG A 201 26.77 -7.12 -6.62
CA ARG A 201 27.21 -7.87 -7.82
C ARG A 201 27.67 -6.94 -8.94
N THR A 202 26.94 -5.84 -9.17
CA THR A 202 27.29 -4.84 -10.19
C THR A 202 28.60 -4.12 -9.86
N GLN A 203 28.85 -3.82 -8.59
CA GLN A 203 30.13 -3.25 -8.16
C GLN A 203 31.31 -4.21 -8.36
N LYS A 204 31.14 -5.51 -8.04
CA LYS A 204 32.18 -6.52 -8.27
C LYS A 204 32.57 -6.63 -9.75
N LEU A 205 31.59 -6.63 -10.66
CA LEU A 205 31.84 -6.69 -12.10
C LEU A 205 32.58 -5.47 -12.66
N ARG A 206 32.42 -4.29 -12.04
CA ARG A 206 33.13 -3.05 -12.42
C ARG A 206 34.55 -2.96 -11.88
N LEU A 207 34.86 -3.72 -10.82
CA LEU A 207 36.19 -3.78 -10.21
C LEU A 207 37.05 -4.92 -10.75
N SER A 208 36.47 -5.80 -11.58
CA SER A 208 37.14 -6.93 -12.23
C SER A 208 37.50 -6.70 -13.71
N ASN A 209 37.28 -5.47 -14.23
CA ASN A 209 37.68 -4.99 -15.55
C ASN A 209 38.69 -3.86 -15.39
#